data_AF-A0A2R6G291-F1
#
_entry.id   AF-A0A2R6G291-F1
#
_cell.length_a   1.000
_cell.length_b   1.000
_cell.length_c   1.000
_cell.angle_alpha   90.00
_cell.angle_beta   90.00
_cell.angle_gamma   90.00
#
_symmetry.space_group_name_H-M   'P 1'
#
loop_
_entity.id
_entity.type
_entity.pdbx_description
1 polymer ?
#
loop_
_entity_poly.entity_id
_entity_poly.type
_entity_poly.pdbx_seq_one_letter_code
_entity_poly.pdbx_strand_id
1 'polypeptide(L)'
;MVDAREYHERTKHSPRKLRADDFELDFSNRPRPSKAYVDLPRRSLGPVTTPPDVPALEAIATATAEPGGAPGGDPGTIDLATLCHYAAGVTKTLEVRGKTAAFRAAACTGKLYHIDLYAITGDLDGGGNDEGGIDAGVCHYDPDTDEFHVLREGDYR
;
A
#
# COMPACT_ATOMS: atom_id res chain seq x y z
N MET A 1 -4.21 11.67 -26.78
CA MET A 1 -4.45 11.86 -25.34
C MET A 1 -5.67 12.76 -25.24
N VAL A 2 -6.68 12.40 -24.44
CA VAL A 2 -7.91 13.20 -24.29
C VAL A 2 -7.82 14.06 -23.03
N ASP A 3 -8.57 15.15 -22.99
CA ASP A 3 -8.61 15.99 -21.79
C ASP A 3 -9.47 15.36 -20.67
N ALA A 4 -9.42 15.93 -19.46
CA ALA A 4 -10.13 15.41 -18.30
C ALA A 4 -11.66 15.42 -18.48
N ARG A 5 -12.20 16.42 -19.18
CA ARG A 5 -13.65 16.53 -19.43
C ARG A 5 -14.09 15.49 -20.45
N GLU A 6 -13.34 15.32 -21.52
CA GLU A 6 -13.60 14.31 -22.54
C GLU A 6 -13.49 12.90 -21.94
N TYR A 7 -12.45 12.61 -21.15
CA TYR A 7 -12.34 11.35 -20.41
C TYR A 7 -13.57 11.11 -19.53
N HIS A 8 -13.95 12.12 -18.73
CA HIS A 8 -15.12 12.04 -17.86
C HIS A 8 -16.42 11.73 -18.63
N GLU A 9 -16.69 12.40 -19.76
CA GLU A 9 -17.87 12.11 -20.56
C GLU A 9 -17.84 10.71 -21.20
N ARG A 10 -16.64 10.25 -21.61
CA ARG A 10 -16.47 8.92 -22.23
C ARG A 10 -16.67 7.78 -21.24
N THR A 11 -16.29 7.94 -19.98
CA THR A 11 -16.40 6.88 -18.95
C THR A 11 -17.71 6.88 -18.18
N LYS A 12 -18.66 7.78 -18.49
CA LYS A 12 -20.01 7.74 -17.91
C LYS A 12 -20.80 6.53 -18.39
N HIS A 13 -21.36 5.81 -17.44
CA HIS A 13 -22.34 4.78 -17.71
C HIS A 13 -23.76 5.35 -17.83
N SER A 14 -24.59 4.72 -18.65
CA SER A 14 -26.03 4.94 -18.68
C SER A 14 -26.74 3.58 -18.77
N PRO A 15 -27.98 3.45 -18.29
CA PRO A 15 -28.72 2.19 -18.37
C PRO A 15 -28.85 1.66 -19.81
N ARG A 16 -28.99 2.53 -20.80
CA ARG A 16 -29.04 2.13 -22.22
C ARG A 16 -27.71 1.55 -22.70
N LYS A 17 -26.59 2.19 -22.37
CA LYS A 17 -25.25 1.70 -22.73
C LYS A 17 -24.98 0.34 -22.09
N LEU A 18 -25.18 0.23 -20.77
CA LEU A 18 -24.92 -1.01 -20.03
C LEU A 18 -25.77 -2.20 -20.50
N ARG A 19 -27.01 -1.97 -20.92
CA ARG A 19 -27.87 -3.04 -21.46
C ARG A 19 -27.52 -3.46 -22.89
N ALA A 20 -26.87 -2.57 -23.64
CA ALA A 20 -26.41 -2.86 -24.99
C ALA A 20 -24.97 -3.39 -25.02
N ASP A 21 -24.29 -3.37 -23.87
CA ASP A 21 -22.93 -3.87 -23.69
C ASP A 21 -22.97 -5.39 -23.56
N ASP A 22 -22.12 -6.07 -24.33
CA ASP A 22 -21.93 -7.52 -24.32
C ASP A 22 -20.62 -7.94 -23.65
N PHE A 23 -19.99 -7.01 -22.91
CA PHE A 23 -18.74 -7.27 -22.21
C PHE A 23 -18.84 -8.43 -21.20
N GLU A 24 -17.87 -9.33 -21.29
CA GLU A 24 -17.63 -10.40 -20.32
C GLU A 24 -16.17 -10.38 -19.83
N LEU A 25 -15.97 -10.90 -18.60
CA LEU A 25 -14.64 -11.01 -18.02
C LEU A 25 -13.88 -12.19 -18.62
N ASP A 26 -12.71 -11.92 -19.20
CA ASP A 26 -11.73 -12.95 -19.54
C ASP A 26 -10.90 -13.31 -18.30
N PHE A 27 -11.24 -14.41 -17.65
CA PHE A 27 -10.53 -14.85 -16.44
C PHE A 27 -9.12 -15.39 -16.70
N SER A 28 -8.78 -15.73 -17.95
CA SER A 28 -7.45 -16.23 -18.30
C SER A 28 -6.38 -15.14 -18.19
N ASN A 29 -6.78 -13.87 -18.35
CA ASN A 29 -5.89 -12.71 -18.29
C ASN A 29 -5.87 -12.01 -16.91
N ARG A 30 -6.51 -12.59 -15.90
CA ARG A 30 -6.68 -11.94 -14.60
C ARG A 30 -5.30 -11.57 -14.00
N PRO A 31 -5.06 -10.28 -13.68
CA PRO A 31 -3.77 -9.84 -13.17
C PRO A 31 -3.52 -10.38 -11.76
N ARG A 32 -2.24 -10.43 -11.39
CA ARG A 32 -1.84 -10.64 -10.00
C ARG A 32 -2.09 -9.34 -9.22
N PRO A 33 -2.55 -9.43 -7.95
CA PRO A 33 -2.86 -8.24 -7.15
C PRO A 33 -1.61 -7.55 -6.56
N SER A 34 -0.43 -8.17 -6.67
CA SER A 34 0.85 -7.66 -6.17
C SER A 34 1.96 -7.96 -7.18
N LYS A 35 2.98 -7.10 -7.18
CA LYS A 35 4.24 -7.37 -7.86
C LYS A 35 5.05 -8.38 -7.08
N ALA A 36 5.63 -9.35 -7.79
CA ALA A 36 6.55 -10.33 -7.23
C ALA A 36 7.92 -10.14 -7.89
N TYR A 37 8.94 -9.87 -7.08
CA TYR A 37 10.32 -9.80 -7.52
C TYR A 37 11.04 -11.07 -7.08
N VAL A 38 11.68 -11.76 -8.03
CA VAL A 38 12.33 -13.05 -7.79
C VAL A 38 13.73 -12.86 -7.21
N ASP A 39 14.50 -11.95 -7.79
CA ASP A 39 15.95 -11.85 -7.56
C ASP A 39 16.39 -10.55 -6.87
N LEU A 40 15.47 -9.82 -6.23
CA LEU A 40 15.81 -8.59 -5.50
C LEU A 40 16.10 -8.85 -4.02
N PRO A 41 17.08 -8.16 -3.42
CA PRO A 41 17.30 -8.18 -1.98
C PRO A 41 16.03 -7.77 -1.23
N ARG A 42 15.75 -8.50 -0.16
CA ARG A 42 14.63 -8.22 0.75
C ARG A 42 15.15 -7.76 2.10
N ARG A 43 14.44 -6.82 2.72
CA ARG A 43 14.71 -6.31 4.05
C ARG A 43 13.42 -6.32 4.85
N SER A 44 13.50 -6.80 6.09
CA SER A 44 12.44 -6.66 7.08
C SER A 44 12.88 -5.59 8.08
N LEU A 45 11.96 -4.70 8.44
CA LEU A 45 12.20 -3.66 9.46
C LEU A 45 11.65 -4.06 10.84
N GLY A 46 11.28 -5.33 11.01
CA GLY A 46 10.65 -5.87 12.20
C GLY A 46 9.16 -6.16 11.99
N PRO A 47 8.49 -6.72 13.01
CA PRO A 47 7.08 -7.02 12.93
C PRO A 47 6.25 -5.73 12.91
N VAL A 48 5.12 -5.77 12.20
CA VAL A 48 4.09 -4.73 12.28
C VAL A 48 3.62 -4.60 13.73
N THR A 49 3.71 -3.39 14.28
CA THR A 49 3.29 -3.07 15.63
C THR A 49 1.77 -2.83 15.69
N THR A 50 1.25 -2.69 16.90
CA THR A 50 -0.19 -2.44 17.13
C THR A 50 -0.64 -1.19 16.35
N PRO A 51 -1.87 -1.17 15.78
CA PRO A 51 -2.39 0.02 15.14
C PRO A 51 -2.34 1.23 16.08
N PRO A 52 -2.20 2.46 15.55
CA PRO A 52 -2.22 3.66 16.38
C PRO A 52 -3.47 3.72 17.26
N ASP A 53 -3.29 4.00 18.55
CA ASP A 53 -4.39 4.14 19.52
C ASP A 53 -5.15 5.47 19.39
N VAL A 54 -4.73 6.34 18.46
CA VAL A 54 -5.36 7.64 18.22
C VAL A 54 -6.77 7.44 17.64
N PRO A 55 -7.81 8.03 18.26
CA PRO A 55 -9.17 7.96 17.72
C PRO A 55 -9.25 8.48 16.28
N ALA A 56 -9.96 7.76 15.41
CA ALA A 56 -10.02 8.11 13.98
C ALA A 56 -10.54 9.53 13.70
N LEU A 57 -11.52 10.02 14.49
CA LEU A 57 -12.04 11.38 14.35
C LEU A 57 -11.00 12.43 14.74
N GLU A 58 -10.16 12.14 15.72
CA GLU A 58 -9.07 13.02 16.14
C GLU A 58 -7.98 13.09 15.07
N ALA A 59 -7.61 11.93 14.49
CA ALA A 59 -6.60 11.86 13.43
C ALA A 59 -6.97 12.69 12.20
N ILE A 60 -8.26 12.72 11.81
CA ILE A 60 -8.73 13.48 10.63
C ILE A 60 -9.14 14.93 10.93
N ALA A 61 -9.25 15.32 12.20
CA ALA A 61 -9.63 16.67 12.59
C ALA A 61 -8.47 17.68 12.49
N THR A 62 -7.30 17.23 12.04
CA THR A 62 -6.10 18.06 11.86
C THR A 62 -6.37 19.17 10.83
N ALA A 63 -6.14 20.42 11.24
CA ALA A 63 -6.41 21.59 10.40
C ALA A 63 -5.37 21.79 9.29
N THR A 64 -4.21 21.16 9.41
CA THR A 64 -3.08 21.26 8.49
C THR A 64 -2.57 19.88 8.13
N ALA A 65 -2.14 19.71 6.88
CA ALA A 65 -1.43 18.51 6.43
C ALA A 65 0.03 18.46 6.90
N GLU A 66 0.51 19.51 7.57
CA GLU A 66 1.82 19.52 8.20
C GLU A 66 1.89 18.42 9.26
N PRO A 67 2.94 17.58 9.26
CA PRO A 67 3.17 16.64 10.34
C PRO A 67 3.31 17.44 11.64
N GLY A 68 2.27 17.44 12.47
CA GLY A 68 2.43 17.85 13.85
C GLY A 68 3.44 16.89 14.46
N GLY A 69 4.52 17.41 15.05
CA GLY A 69 5.43 16.57 15.83
C GLY A 69 4.60 15.70 16.77
N ALA A 70 4.88 14.40 16.82
CA ALA A 70 4.11 13.46 17.62
C ALA A 70 3.92 14.01 19.05
N PRO A 71 2.69 14.02 19.62
CA PRO A 71 2.51 14.45 21.00
C PRO A 71 3.29 13.50 21.92
N GLY A 72 4.46 13.93 22.39
CA GLY A 72 5.30 13.19 23.33
C GLY A 72 6.23 12.11 22.74
N GLY A 73 6.35 12.01 21.41
CA GLY A 73 7.31 11.11 20.76
C GLY A 73 8.54 11.87 20.27
N ASP A 74 9.73 11.27 20.40
CA ASP A 74 10.93 11.79 19.73
C ASP A 74 10.65 11.74 18.20
N PRO A 75 10.72 12.86 17.46
CA PRO A 75 10.43 12.89 16.02
C PRO A 75 11.37 12.02 15.14
N GLY A 76 12.25 11.23 15.76
CA GLY A 76 13.35 10.50 15.13
C GLY A 76 13.06 9.08 14.64
N THR A 77 11.96 8.42 15.00
CA THR A 77 11.73 7.02 14.58
C THR A 77 10.34 6.82 13.98
N ILE A 78 10.26 6.84 12.64
CA ILE A 78 9.08 6.40 11.91
C ILE A 78 9.11 4.87 11.85
N ASP A 79 8.09 4.22 12.41
CA ASP A 79 7.85 2.79 12.18
C ASP A 79 7.31 2.60 10.75
N LEU A 80 8.23 2.47 9.80
CA LEU A 80 7.90 2.39 8.38
C LEU A 80 7.13 1.11 8.03
N ALA A 81 7.45 -0.02 8.68
CA ALA A 81 6.74 -1.28 8.44
C ALA A 81 5.26 -1.13 8.80
N THR A 82 4.97 -0.59 9.99
CA THR A 82 3.60 -0.39 10.47
C THR A 82 2.85 0.65 9.65
N LEU A 83 3.52 1.75 9.27
CA LEU A 83 2.94 2.75 8.38
C LEU A 83 2.53 2.14 7.03
N CYS A 84 3.42 1.37 6.39
CA CYS A 84 3.13 0.72 5.11
C CYS A 84 2.05 -0.36 5.25
N HIS A 85 2.04 -1.13 6.33
CA HIS A 85 1.02 -2.13 6.60
C HIS A 85 -0.38 -1.51 6.69
N TYR A 86 -0.54 -0.45 7.49
CA TYR A 86 -1.83 0.22 7.63
C TYR A 86 -2.18 1.17 6.47
N ALA A 87 -1.25 1.41 5.54
CA ALA A 87 -1.54 2.11 4.29
C ALA A 87 -1.95 1.16 3.15
N ALA A 88 -1.25 0.03 2.98
CA ALA A 88 -1.35 -0.81 1.80
C ALA A 88 -1.26 -2.33 2.07
N GLY A 89 -0.87 -2.76 3.26
CA GLY A 89 -0.69 -4.18 3.62
C GLY A 89 -1.99 -4.98 3.70
N VAL A 90 -1.85 -6.31 3.71
CA VAL A 90 -2.97 -7.23 3.96
C VAL A 90 -3.33 -7.22 5.45
N THR A 91 -4.50 -6.67 5.79
CA THR A 91 -4.97 -6.54 7.18
C THR A 91 -5.92 -7.66 7.60
N LYS A 92 -6.49 -8.38 6.63
CA LYS A 92 -7.48 -9.43 6.92
C LYS A 92 -7.50 -10.50 5.84
N THR A 93 -7.65 -11.75 6.25
CA THR A 93 -7.90 -12.87 5.35
C THR A 93 -9.22 -13.54 5.72
N LEU A 94 -10.08 -13.76 4.72
CA LEU A 94 -11.41 -14.35 4.89
C LEU A 94 -11.62 -15.54 3.95
N GLU A 95 -12.41 -16.51 4.39
CA GLU A 95 -12.91 -17.56 3.51
C GLU A 95 -14.21 -17.10 2.84
N VAL A 96 -14.20 -17.02 1.51
CA VAL A 96 -15.35 -16.57 0.71
C VAL A 96 -15.61 -17.59 -0.38
N ARG A 97 -16.77 -18.28 -0.30
CA ARG A 97 -17.21 -19.29 -1.29
C ARG A 97 -16.13 -20.37 -1.54
N GLY A 98 -15.51 -20.86 -0.47
CA GLY A 98 -14.47 -21.89 -0.51
C GLY A 98 -13.12 -21.43 -1.05
N LYS A 99 -12.86 -20.12 -1.06
CA LYS A 99 -11.58 -19.52 -1.46
C LYS A 99 -11.11 -18.55 -0.39
N THR A 100 -9.83 -18.65 -0.06
CA THR A 100 -9.13 -17.67 0.77
C THR A 100 -9.00 -16.33 0.05
N ALA A 101 -9.38 -15.25 0.73
CA ALA A 101 -9.45 -13.91 0.20
C ALA A 101 -8.74 -12.92 1.14
N ALA A 102 -7.57 -12.43 0.74
CA ALA A 102 -6.82 -11.37 1.42
C ALA A 102 -7.41 -9.97 1.14
N PHE A 103 -7.56 -9.15 2.16
CA PHE A 103 -8.05 -7.76 2.11
C PHE A 103 -6.96 -6.81 2.56
N ARG A 104 -6.75 -5.74 1.79
CA ARG A 104 -5.77 -4.70 2.12
C ARG A 104 -6.37 -3.57 2.93
N ALA A 105 -5.52 -2.81 3.61
CA ALA A 105 -5.91 -1.61 4.34
C ALA A 105 -6.68 -0.62 3.45
N ALA A 106 -6.20 -0.39 2.23
CA ALA A 106 -6.90 0.42 1.23
C ALA A 106 -7.93 -0.41 0.44
N ALA A 107 -9.18 0.05 0.44
CA ALA A 107 -10.22 -0.51 -0.40
C ALA A 107 -9.93 -0.24 -1.89
N CYS A 108 -10.20 -1.25 -2.75
CA CYS A 108 -9.96 -1.15 -4.19
C CYS A 108 -11.14 -1.76 -4.96
N THR A 109 -11.61 -1.05 -5.99
CA THR A 109 -12.72 -1.51 -6.85
C THR A 109 -12.37 -2.85 -7.50
N GLY A 110 -13.29 -3.82 -7.38
CA GLY A 110 -13.09 -5.17 -7.92
C GLY A 110 -11.97 -5.98 -7.25
N LYS A 111 -11.36 -5.48 -6.16
CA LYS A 111 -10.29 -6.17 -5.43
C LYS A 111 -9.07 -6.51 -6.32
N LEU A 112 -8.77 -5.63 -7.28
CA LEU A 112 -7.66 -5.83 -8.23
C LEU A 112 -6.32 -5.25 -7.74
N TYR A 113 -6.36 -4.33 -6.76
CA TYR A 113 -5.20 -3.74 -6.10
C TYR A 113 -4.12 -3.24 -7.07
N HIS A 114 -4.52 -2.37 -8.00
CA HIS A 114 -3.65 -1.84 -9.07
C HIS A 114 -2.67 -0.74 -8.61
N ILE A 115 -2.54 -0.53 -7.29
CA ILE A 115 -1.68 0.48 -6.69
C ILE A 115 -0.60 -0.23 -5.87
N ASP A 116 0.66 0.12 -6.12
CA ASP A 116 1.82 -0.33 -5.37
C ASP A 116 2.35 0.80 -4.48
N LEU A 117 3.03 0.45 -3.39
CA LEU A 117 3.68 1.39 -2.48
C LEU A 117 5.20 1.27 -2.62
N TYR A 118 5.86 2.42 -2.82
CA TYR A 118 7.31 2.54 -2.83
C TYR A 118 7.74 3.49 -1.72
N ALA A 119 8.73 3.09 -0.94
CA ALA A 119 9.37 3.91 0.06
C ALA A 119 10.72 4.40 -0.49
N ILE A 120 10.98 5.70 -0.34
CA ILE A 120 12.29 6.31 -0.60
C ILE A 120 12.83 6.75 0.75
N THR A 121 13.84 6.05 1.24
CA THR A 121 14.34 6.19 2.61
C THR A 121 15.82 6.56 2.63
N GLY A 122 16.24 7.24 3.69
CA GLY A 122 17.64 7.21 4.10
C GLY A 122 17.95 5.90 4.81
N ASP A 123 19.12 5.81 5.44
CA ASP A 123 19.44 4.69 6.33
C ASP A 123 18.46 4.65 7.49
N LEU A 124 17.82 3.50 7.71
CA LEU A 124 16.92 3.25 8.83
C LEU A 124 17.38 2.00 9.57
N ASP A 125 17.52 2.15 10.88
CA ASP A 125 17.71 1.02 11.79
C ASP A 125 16.41 0.20 11.87
N GLY A 126 16.54 -1.11 12.02
CA GLY A 126 15.39 -1.99 12.28
C GLY A 126 14.87 -1.85 13.70
N GLY A 127 13.61 -2.26 13.91
CA GLY A 127 13.01 -2.25 15.23
C GLY A 127 13.58 -3.33 16.16
N GLY A 128 14.25 -2.91 17.23
CA GLY A 128 14.66 -3.78 18.34
C GLY A 128 16.08 -4.37 18.25
N ASN A 129 16.50 -5.08 19.31
CA ASN A 129 17.87 -5.55 19.55
C ASN A 129 18.39 -6.68 18.62
N ASP A 130 17.81 -6.90 17.44
CA ASP A 130 18.29 -7.91 16.48
C ASP A 130 18.38 -7.31 15.06
N GLU A 131 19.44 -7.71 14.37
CA GLU A 131 19.95 -7.24 13.08
C GLU A 131 18.88 -7.16 11.96
N GLY A 132 18.26 -6.00 11.83
CA GLY A 132 17.41 -5.64 10.69
C GLY A 132 17.54 -4.16 10.45
N GLY A 133 17.38 -3.71 9.21
CA GLY A 133 17.57 -2.32 8.80
C GLY A 133 17.49 -2.21 7.29
N ILE A 134 17.30 -1.00 6.79
CA ILE A 134 17.34 -0.74 5.36
C ILE A 134 18.28 0.42 5.11
N ASP A 135 19.29 0.15 4.29
CA ASP A 135 20.17 1.19 3.77
C ASP A 135 19.35 2.17 2.92
N ALA A 136 19.86 3.39 2.76
CA ALA A 136 19.24 4.39 1.91
C ALA A 136 18.95 3.82 0.50
N GLY A 137 17.74 4.05 0.00
CA GLY A 137 17.32 3.43 -1.25
C GLY A 137 15.88 3.70 -1.66
N VAL A 138 15.55 3.15 -2.82
CA VAL A 138 14.18 3.04 -3.33
C VAL A 138 13.73 1.60 -3.17
N CYS A 139 12.68 1.39 -2.38
CA CYS A 139 12.21 0.07 -2.02
C CYS A 139 10.73 -0.09 -2.36
N HIS A 140 10.36 -1.24 -2.91
CA HIS A 140 8.97 -1.64 -3.08
C HIS A 140 8.51 -2.38 -1.83
N TYR A 141 7.41 -1.93 -1.21
CA TYR A 141 6.78 -2.63 -0.10
C TYR A 141 5.94 -3.79 -0.63
N ASP A 142 6.18 -5.01 -0.15
CA ASP A 142 5.40 -6.20 -0.48
C ASP A 142 4.23 -6.36 0.51
N PRO A 143 2.98 -6.13 0.07
CA PRO A 143 1.82 -6.19 0.95
C PRO A 143 1.47 -7.60 1.43
N ASP A 144 2.04 -8.65 0.81
CA ASP A 144 1.77 -10.04 1.18
C ASP A 144 2.73 -10.53 2.29
N THR A 145 3.89 -9.88 2.47
CA THR A 145 4.95 -10.32 3.41
C THR A 145 5.37 -9.25 4.42
N ASP A 146 4.95 -7.99 4.25
CA ASP A 146 5.42 -6.83 5.01
C ASP A 146 6.94 -6.55 4.84
N GLU A 147 7.57 -7.12 3.81
CA GLU A 147 8.99 -6.91 3.48
C GLU A 147 9.20 -5.80 2.45
N PHE A 148 10.44 -5.29 2.38
CA PHE A 148 10.87 -4.28 1.43
C PHE A 148 11.83 -4.89 0.41
N HIS A 149 11.46 -4.84 -0.87
CA HIS A 149 12.32 -5.23 -1.97
C HIS A 149 13.15 -4.02 -2.42
N VAL A 150 14.47 -4.11 -2.30
CA VAL A 150 15.39 -3.03 -2.67
C VAL A 150 15.49 -2.96 -4.19
N LEU A 151 14.94 -1.90 -4.78
CA LEU A 151 15.00 -1.65 -6.23
C LEU A 151 16.28 -0.91 -6.62
N ARG A 152 16.74 -0.02 -5.73
CA ARG A 152 17.92 0.81 -5.96
C ARG A 152 18.53 1.23 -4.63
N GLU A 153 19.85 1.10 -4.52
CA GLU A 153 20.64 1.57 -3.38
C GLU A 153 21.09 3.02 -3.58
N GLY A 154 21.24 3.76 -2.48
CA GLY A 154 21.65 5.16 -2.40
C GLY A 154 20.54 6.11 -1.93
N ASP A 155 20.91 7.28 -1.42
CA ASP A 155 19.95 8.30 -1.00
C ASP A 155 19.37 9.06 -2.20
N TYR A 156 18.03 9.03 -2.36
CA TYR A 156 17.28 9.66 -3.45
C TYR A 156 16.18 10.63 -2.96
N ARG A 157 16.24 11.06 -1.70
CA ARG A 157 15.29 12.02 -1.12
C ARG A 157 15.50 13.45 -1.59
#